data_AF-A0A3N5JQG7-F1
#
_entry.id   AF-A0A3N5JQG7-F1
#
_cell.length_a   1.000
_cell.length_b   1.000
_cell.length_c   1.000
_cell.angle_alpha   90.00
_cell.angle_beta   90.00
_cell.angle_gamma   90.00
#
_symmetry.space_group_name_H-M   'P 1'
#
loop_
_entity.id
_entity.type
_entity.pdbx_description
1 polymer ?
#
loop_
_entity_poly.entity_id
_entity_poly.type
_entity_poly.pdbx_seq_one_letter_code
_entity_poly.pdbx_strand_id
1 'polypeptide(L)'
;MNTGTIVQVVGPVVDVEFPETLPGIYHALTVEYAVQGQPVRLVLEVQQHLGDHWVRTISMSGTEGLKRGYEVVDTGAPISVPVGDGVMGRVFDVCGNPVDERGPVTAEQYYPIHRPAPPLVDQSTSPQVLTTGIKVIDLICPFLKGGKVGAFGGAGVGKTVVIMELINNIAKLHGGVSVFAGVGERTREGSDLYKEMSEAGVIKQDDLGASKIALVYGQMNEPPGARLRVALAGLAITEYFRDEKNQDVLLFIDNIFRFSQAGSEVSALLGRTASAVGYQPTLAAEMGALQERITSTKKGSITSFQAVYVPADDLTDPAPATTFAHLDATIVLERAIFELGIYPAVDPLASTSRALAPEIVGQEHYDVARGV
;
A
#
# COMPACT_ATOMS: atom_id res chain seq x y z
N MET A 1 -27.31 7.34 16.58
CA MET A 1 -25.85 7.18 16.58
C MET A 1 -25.56 6.04 17.52
N ASN A 2 -24.87 5.01 17.04
CA ASN A 2 -24.54 3.85 17.86
C ASN A 2 -23.29 4.21 18.68
N THR A 3 -23.43 4.30 20.00
CA THR A 3 -22.36 4.70 20.91
C THR A 3 -21.99 3.55 21.83
N GLY A 4 -20.70 3.47 22.13
CA GLY A 4 -20.10 2.49 23.02
C GLY A 4 -19.21 3.15 24.06
N THR A 5 -18.72 2.36 25.01
CA THR A 5 -17.84 2.83 26.08
C THR A 5 -16.58 1.98 26.13
N ILE A 6 -15.41 2.62 26.30
CA ILE A 6 -14.14 1.89 26.44
C ILE A 6 -14.13 1.11 27.75
N VAL A 7 -13.97 -0.22 27.65
CA VAL A 7 -13.88 -1.11 28.82
C VAL A 7 -12.43 -1.48 29.14
N GLN A 8 -11.57 -1.58 28.13
CA GLN A 8 -10.18 -2.01 28.30
C GLN A 8 -9.27 -1.41 27.22
N VAL A 9 -8.03 -1.08 27.62
CA VAL A 9 -6.96 -0.59 26.74
C VAL A 9 -5.70 -1.39 27.04
N VAL A 10 -5.15 -2.08 26.04
CA VAL A 10 -3.90 -2.87 26.13
C VAL A 10 -3.02 -2.49 24.93
N GLY A 11 -2.12 -1.53 25.15
CA GLY A 11 -1.32 -0.96 24.06
C GLY A 11 -2.23 -0.37 22.97
N PRO A 12 -2.09 -0.79 21.69
CA PRO A 12 -2.95 -0.34 20.59
C PRO A 12 -4.29 -1.10 20.50
N VAL A 13 -4.51 -2.13 21.33
CA VAL A 13 -5.78 -2.88 21.35
C VAL A 13 -6.73 -2.22 22.33
N VAL A 14 -7.92 -1.87 21.86
CA VAL A 14 -8.96 -1.23 22.66
C VAL A 14 -10.24 -2.05 22.56
N ASP A 15 -10.73 -2.52 23.69
CA ASP A 15 -12.01 -3.22 23.78
C ASP A 15 -13.10 -2.20 24.17
N VAL A 16 -14.21 -2.24 23.43
CA VAL A 16 -15.33 -1.29 23.54
C VAL A 16 -16.63 -2.05 23.70
N GLU A 17 -17.44 -1.64 24.67
CA GLU A 17 -18.77 -2.20 24.92
C GLU A 17 -19.85 -1.38 24.20
N PHE A 18 -20.72 -2.03 23.44
CA PHE A 18 -21.86 -1.42 22.75
C PHE A 18 -23.18 -2.00 23.27
N PRO A 19 -23.93 -1.27 24.13
CA PRO A 19 -25.09 -1.82 24.81
C PRO A 19 -26.24 -2.20 23.87
N GLU A 20 -26.38 -1.52 22.74
CA GLU A 20 -27.47 -1.76 21.79
C GLU A 20 -27.07 -2.66 20.63
N THR A 21 -26.28 -2.13 19.68
CA THR A 21 -25.95 -2.81 18.43
C THR A 21 -24.44 -2.94 18.30
N LEU A 22 -23.96 -4.15 18.01
CA LEU A 22 -22.53 -4.35 17.75
C LEU A 22 -22.17 -3.82 16.36
N PRO A 23 -21.14 -2.94 16.24
CA PRO A 23 -20.62 -2.52 14.95
C PRO A 23 -20.10 -3.70 14.13
N GLY A 24 -20.18 -3.60 12.79
CA GLY A 24 -19.63 -4.61 11.90
C GLY A 24 -18.12 -4.77 12.03
N ILE A 25 -17.60 -5.95 11.68
CA ILE A 25 -16.14 -6.13 11.54
C ILE A 25 -15.65 -5.14 10.47
N TYR A 26 -14.50 -4.53 10.72
CA TYR A 26 -13.89 -3.45 9.95
C TYR A 26 -14.59 -2.10 9.98
N HIS A 27 -15.66 -1.91 10.76
CA HIS A 27 -16.18 -0.57 11.01
C HIS A 27 -15.14 0.30 11.71
N ALA A 28 -15.11 1.58 11.32
CA ALA A 28 -14.35 2.59 12.02
C ALA A 28 -15.14 3.10 13.22
N LEU A 29 -14.47 3.22 14.35
CA LEU A 29 -14.99 3.89 15.54
C LEU A 29 -14.15 5.12 15.81
N THR A 30 -14.78 6.19 16.28
CA THR A 30 -14.09 7.44 16.61
C THR A 30 -14.21 7.73 18.09
N VAL A 31 -13.10 8.14 18.70
CA VAL A 31 -13.02 8.58 20.09
C VAL A 31 -12.42 9.98 20.11
N GLU A 32 -13.09 10.90 20.80
CA GLU A 32 -12.58 12.24 21.04
C GLU A 32 -12.20 12.37 22.52
N TYR A 33 -10.96 12.74 22.79
CA TYR A 33 -10.45 12.94 24.14
C TYR A 33 -9.36 14.00 24.16
N ALA A 34 -8.87 14.36 25.35
CA ALA A 34 -7.82 15.37 25.50
C ALA A 34 -6.53 14.75 26.06
N VAL A 35 -5.40 15.03 25.39
CA VAL A 35 -4.05 14.72 25.87
C VAL A 35 -3.35 16.04 26.18
N GLN A 36 -2.92 16.22 27.43
CA GLN A 36 -2.27 17.47 27.87
C GLN A 36 -3.06 18.75 27.53
N GLY A 37 -4.39 18.66 27.50
CA GLY A 37 -5.27 19.78 27.16
C GLY A 37 -5.49 20.02 25.67
N GLN A 38 -4.86 19.25 24.77
CA GLN A 38 -5.13 19.29 23.34
C GLN A 38 -6.17 18.24 22.93
N PRO A 39 -7.18 18.59 22.12
CA PRO A 39 -8.14 17.64 21.61
C PRO A 39 -7.46 16.68 20.62
N VAL A 40 -7.69 15.38 20.82
CA VAL A 40 -7.21 14.29 19.99
C VAL A 40 -8.41 13.50 19.51
N ARG A 41 -8.49 13.28 18.19
CA ARG A 41 -9.44 12.36 17.58
C ARG A 41 -8.71 11.09 17.20
N LEU A 42 -9.09 9.98 17.82
CA LEU A 42 -8.52 8.65 17.56
C LEU A 42 -9.52 7.82 16.76
N VAL A 43 -9.01 7.14 15.73
CA VAL A 43 -9.76 6.15 14.95
C VAL A 43 -9.36 4.75 15.40
N LEU A 44 -10.36 3.92 15.68
CA LEU A 44 -10.23 2.51 16.00
C LEU A 44 -10.90 1.69 14.90
N GLU A 45 -10.34 0.54 14.52
CA GLU A 45 -10.99 -0.37 13.57
C GLU A 45 -11.39 -1.67 14.26
N VAL A 46 -12.66 -2.05 14.16
CA VAL A 46 -13.18 -3.29 14.75
C VAL A 46 -12.54 -4.52 14.08
N GLN A 47 -11.90 -5.37 14.87
CA GLN A 47 -11.24 -6.60 14.40
C GLN A 47 -12.05 -7.87 14.74
N GLN A 48 -12.67 -7.91 15.92
CA GLN A 48 -13.33 -9.12 16.44
C GLN A 48 -14.52 -8.74 17.34
N HIS A 49 -15.51 -9.63 17.40
CA HIS A 49 -16.56 -9.60 18.42
C HIS A 49 -16.18 -10.60 19.52
N LEU A 50 -16.09 -10.15 20.77
CA LEU A 50 -15.66 -11.00 21.89
C LEU A 50 -16.81 -11.72 22.60
N GLY A 51 -18.05 -11.31 22.34
CA GLY A 51 -19.22 -11.66 23.16
C GLY A 51 -19.54 -10.57 24.17
N ASP A 52 -20.63 -10.73 24.92
CA ASP A 52 -21.05 -9.78 25.98
C ASP A 52 -21.09 -8.31 25.53
N HIS A 53 -21.55 -8.06 24.30
CA HIS A 53 -21.61 -6.71 23.72
C HIS A 53 -20.24 -6.02 23.52
N TRP A 54 -19.14 -6.77 23.58
CA TRP A 54 -17.79 -6.24 23.42
C TRP A 54 -17.26 -6.46 22.01
N VAL A 55 -16.64 -5.41 21.47
CA VAL A 55 -15.85 -5.47 20.26
C VAL A 55 -14.39 -5.18 20.59
N ARG A 56 -13.49 -5.96 19.97
CA ARG A 56 -12.05 -5.72 20.03
C ARG A 56 -11.63 -4.92 18.83
N THR A 57 -10.95 -3.82 19.07
CA THR A 57 -10.50 -2.89 18.05
C THR A 57 -8.98 -2.70 18.07
N ILE A 58 -8.44 -2.23 16.96
CA ILE A 58 -7.04 -1.81 16.85
C ILE A 58 -6.98 -0.31 16.54
N SER A 59 -6.08 0.41 17.22
CA SER A 59 -5.93 1.85 17.04
C SER A 59 -5.12 2.20 15.78
N MET A 60 -5.52 3.28 15.10
CA MET A 60 -4.80 3.85 13.96
C MET A 60 -3.78 4.93 14.38
N SER A 61 -3.79 5.35 15.64
CA SER A 61 -2.82 6.29 16.21
C SER A 61 -2.48 5.89 17.65
N GLY A 62 -1.60 6.66 18.29
CA GLY A 62 -1.18 6.47 19.68
C GLY A 62 -2.38 6.47 20.64
N THR A 63 -2.32 5.60 21.65
CA THR A 63 -3.37 5.46 22.68
C THR A 63 -3.00 6.19 23.98
N GLU A 64 -1.99 7.06 23.98
CA GLU A 64 -1.58 7.79 25.18
C GLU A 64 -2.73 8.65 25.71
N GLY A 65 -2.98 8.58 27.03
CA GLY A 65 -4.04 9.34 27.68
C GLY A 65 -5.46 8.77 27.49
N LEU A 66 -5.62 7.70 26.71
CA LEU A 66 -6.89 6.99 26.57
C LEU A 66 -7.25 6.27 27.88
N LYS A 67 -8.50 6.43 28.33
CA LYS A 67 -9.00 5.90 29.60
C LYS A 67 -10.28 5.09 29.37
N ARG A 68 -10.56 4.19 30.31
CA ARG A 68 -11.86 3.51 30.39
C ARG A 68 -12.97 4.54 30.65
N GLY A 69 -14.15 4.29 30.12
CA GLY A 69 -15.30 5.17 30.28
C GLY A 69 -15.43 6.27 29.21
N TYR A 70 -14.44 6.46 28.32
CA TYR A 70 -14.64 7.36 27.18
C TYR A 70 -15.70 6.82 26.23
N GLU A 71 -16.51 7.74 25.71
CA GLU A 71 -17.51 7.47 24.70
C GLU A 71 -16.84 7.20 23.35
N VAL A 72 -17.32 6.18 22.66
CA VAL A 72 -16.87 5.76 21.35
C VAL A 72 -18.05 5.81 20.39
N VAL A 73 -17.89 6.44 19.24
CA VAL A 73 -18.95 6.55 18.23
C VAL A 73 -18.65 5.63 17.06
N ASP A 74 -19.60 4.76 16.71
CA ASP A 74 -19.54 3.95 15.48
C ASP A 74 -19.91 4.81 14.28
N THR A 75 -19.03 4.86 13.28
CA THR A 75 -19.28 5.61 12.04
C THR A 75 -20.27 4.91 11.13
N GLY A 76 -20.56 3.62 11.37
CA GLY A 76 -21.43 2.78 10.55
C GLY A 76 -20.78 2.26 9.28
N ALA A 77 -19.49 2.56 9.04
CA ALA A 77 -18.77 2.15 7.84
C ALA A 77 -17.27 1.94 8.12
N PRO A 78 -16.53 1.25 7.23
CA PRO A 78 -15.09 1.16 7.33
C PRO A 78 -14.39 2.52 7.20
N ILE A 79 -13.11 2.56 7.62
CA ILE A 79 -12.24 3.72 7.37
C ILE A 79 -12.31 4.05 5.88
N SER A 80 -12.55 5.31 5.56
CA SER A 80 -12.75 5.78 4.19
C SER A 80 -11.83 6.94 3.88
N VAL A 81 -11.17 6.87 2.73
CA VAL A 81 -10.17 7.86 2.29
C VAL A 81 -10.74 8.75 1.19
N PRO A 82 -10.31 10.02 1.10
CA PRO A 82 -10.74 10.90 0.02
C PRO A 82 -10.20 10.39 -1.31
N VAL A 83 -11.02 10.45 -2.35
CA VAL A 83 -10.65 10.11 -3.72
C VAL A 83 -11.11 11.21 -4.68
N GLY A 84 -10.50 11.27 -5.87
CA GLY A 84 -10.72 12.35 -6.84
C GLY A 84 -9.42 13.00 -7.27
N ASP A 85 -9.50 13.90 -8.25
CA ASP A 85 -8.31 14.58 -8.78
C ASP A 85 -7.65 15.50 -7.72
N GLY A 86 -8.42 15.95 -6.72
CA GLY A 86 -7.95 16.77 -5.61
C GLY A 86 -6.95 16.10 -4.66
N VAL A 87 -6.77 14.77 -4.74
CA VAL A 87 -5.78 14.04 -3.94
C VAL A 87 -4.37 14.11 -4.53
N MET A 88 -4.24 14.58 -5.78
CA MET A 88 -2.95 14.66 -6.46
C MET A 88 -2.05 15.71 -5.82
N GLY A 89 -0.77 15.35 -5.64
CA GLY A 89 0.26 16.16 -5.01
C GLY A 89 0.14 16.25 -3.49
N ARG A 90 -0.84 15.57 -2.88
CA ARG A 90 -1.12 15.63 -1.44
C ARG A 90 -0.51 14.43 -0.70
N VAL A 91 -0.31 14.62 0.61
CA VAL A 91 0.16 13.58 1.51
C VAL A 91 -0.92 13.23 2.52
N PHE A 92 -1.26 11.94 2.65
CA PHE A 92 -2.32 11.45 3.54
C PHE A 92 -1.78 10.46 4.58
N ASP A 93 -2.43 10.45 5.75
CA ASP A 93 -2.34 9.35 6.70
C ASP A 93 -3.24 8.16 6.30
N VAL A 94 -3.19 7.08 7.09
CA VAL A 94 -4.01 5.87 6.88
C VAL A 94 -5.53 6.12 6.94
N CYS A 95 -5.96 7.17 7.64
CA CYS A 95 -7.37 7.54 7.77
C CYS A 95 -7.84 8.50 6.68
N GLY A 96 -6.95 8.91 5.76
CA GLY A 96 -7.25 9.85 4.69
C GLY A 96 -7.21 11.32 5.11
N ASN A 97 -6.63 11.65 6.26
CA ASN A 97 -6.41 13.03 6.65
C ASN A 97 -5.14 13.58 5.97
N PRO A 98 -5.15 14.81 5.43
CA PRO A 98 -3.96 15.41 4.86
C PRO A 98 -2.95 15.78 5.95
N VAL A 99 -1.69 15.41 5.76
CA VAL A 99 -0.57 15.65 6.69
C VAL A 99 0.54 16.55 6.12
N ASP A 100 0.27 17.19 4.98
CA ASP A 100 1.19 18.08 4.27
C ASP A 100 1.05 19.57 4.61
N GLU A 101 0.20 19.91 5.59
CA GLU A 101 -0.09 21.29 6.02
C GLU A 101 -0.63 22.20 4.89
N ARG A 102 -1.14 21.64 3.78
CA ARG A 102 -1.68 22.41 2.64
C ARG A 102 -3.19 22.66 2.71
N GLY A 103 -3.76 22.64 3.91
CA GLY A 103 -5.19 22.80 4.15
C GLY A 103 -6.02 21.58 3.74
N PRO A 104 -7.36 21.70 3.71
CA PRO A 104 -8.24 20.58 3.38
C PRO A 104 -8.11 20.15 1.91
N VAL A 105 -8.52 18.92 1.63
CA VAL A 105 -8.59 18.36 0.27
C VAL A 105 -10.02 18.40 -0.23
N THR A 106 -10.22 18.84 -1.47
CA THR A 106 -11.51 18.72 -2.15
C THR A 106 -11.65 17.28 -2.66
N ALA A 107 -12.34 16.45 -1.88
CA ALA A 107 -12.65 15.08 -2.27
C ALA A 107 -13.90 15.05 -3.17
N GLU A 108 -13.85 14.26 -4.25
CA GLU A 108 -15.03 14.00 -5.09
C GLU A 108 -15.92 12.95 -4.43
N GLN A 109 -15.30 11.92 -3.85
CA GLN A 109 -15.95 10.84 -3.13
C GLN A 109 -15.05 10.36 -1.98
N TYR A 110 -15.58 9.47 -1.14
CA TYR A 110 -14.81 8.75 -0.13
C TYR A 110 -14.94 7.25 -0.38
N TYR A 111 -13.81 6.57 -0.51
CA TYR A 111 -13.78 5.12 -0.73
C TYR A 111 -13.39 4.39 0.56
N PRO A 112 -14.13 3.34 0.96
CA PRO A 112 -13.70 2.50 2.08
C PRO A 112 -12.40 1.77 1.72
N ILE A 113 -11.49 1.63 2.69
CA ILE A 113 -10.21 0.93 2.47
C ILE A 113 -10.41 -0.58 2.31
N HIS A 114 -11.48 -1.12 2.89
CA HIS A 114 -11.90 -2.53 2.75
C HIS A 114 -12.90 -2.66 1.62
N ARG A 115 -12.43 -3.19 0.48
CA ARG A 115 -13.23 -3.45 -0.72
C ARG A 115 -12.94 -4.88 -1.21
N PRO A 116 -13.93 -5.55 -1.83
CA PRO A 116 -13.68 -6.86 -2.44
C PRO A 116 -12.79 -6.72 -3.68
N ALA A 117 -12.06 -7.78 -4.01
CA ALA A 117 -11.35 -7.86 -5.28
C ALA A 117 -12.34 -7.86 -6.47
N PRO A 118 -11.94 -7.35 -7.65
CA PRO A 118 -12.77 -7.42 -8.85
C PRO A 118 -13.19 -8.86 -9.17
N PRO A 119 -14.47 -9.10 -9.51
CA PRO A 119 -14.93 -10.44 -9.83
C PRO A 119 -14.30 -10.93 -11.13
N LEU A 120 -14.20 -12.25 -11.30
CA LEU A 120 -13.56 -12.88 -12.46
C LEU A 120 -14.12 -12.36 -13.80
N VAL A 121 -15.42 -12.07 -13.86
CA VAL A 121 -16.09 -11.55 -15.07
C VAL A 121 -15.56 -10.19 -15.52
N ASP A 122 -14.98 -9.40 -14.62
CA ASP A 122 -14.47 -8.05 -14.89
C ASP A 122 -12.97 -8.01 -15.12
N GLN A 123 -12.26 -9.12 -14.89
CA GLN A 123 -10.83 -9.22 -15.15
C GLN A 123 -10.54 -9.24 -16.64
N SER A 124 -9.46 -8.55 -17.04
CA SER A 124 -8.95 -8.61 -18.41
C SER A 124 -8.23 -9.93 -18.66
N THR A 125 -8.51 -10.58 -19.79
CA THR A 125 -7.86 -11.83 -20.20
C THR A 125 -6.70 -11.63 -21.17
N SER A 126 -6.45 -10.39 -21.61
CA SER A 126 -5.43 -10.09 -22.61
C SER A 126 -4.18 -9.51 -21.93
N PRO A 127 -3.06 -10.26 -21.90
CA PRO A 127 -1.82 -9.74 -21.35
C PRO A 127 -1.29 -8.64 -22.28
N GLN A 128 -1.03 -7.46 -21.72
CA GLN A 128 -0.43 -6.34 -22.43
C GLN A 128 0.85 -5.93 -21.71
N VAL A 129 1.92 -5.68 -22.46
CA VAL A 129 3.17 -5.18 -21.90
C VAL A 129 3.03 -3.70 -21.57
N LEU A 130 3.51 -3.31 -20.39
CA LEU A 130 3.67 -1.92 -19.99
C LEU A 130 5.10 -1.48 -20.28
N THR A 131 5.28 -0.66 -21.32
CA THR A 131 6.58 -0.08 -21.66
C THR A 131 6.99 0.97 -20.63
N THR A 132 8.14 0.76 -19.99
CA THR A 132 8.67 1.57 -18.90
C THR A 132 9.66 2.64 -19.36
N GLY A 133 10.26 2.47 -20.53
CA GLY A 133 11.36 3.32 -21.03
C GLY A 133 12.73 2.96 -20.45
N ILE A 134 12.80 1.98 -19.54
CA ILE A 134 14.04 1.52 -18.92
C ILE A 134 14.51 0.27 -19.66
N LYS A 135 15.59 0.39 -20.44
CA LYS A 135 16.09 -0.65 -21.35
C LYS A 135 16.19 -2.05 -20.72
N VAL A 136 16.80 -2.17 -19.55
CA VAL A 136 16.98 -3.47 -18.88
C VAL A 136 15.64 -4.07 -18.45
N ILE A 137 14.69 -3.24 -18.01
CA ILE A 137 13.35 -3.69 -17.63
C ILE A 137 12.56 -4.09 -18.87
N ASP A 138 12.49 -3.22 -19.87
CA ASP A 138 11.71 -3.47 -21.08
C ASP A 138 12.25 -4.68 -21.86
N LEU A 139 13.57 -4.92 -21.88
CA LEU A 139 14.15 -6.07 -22.58
C LEU A 139 14.06 -7.37 -21.76
N ILE A 140 14.57 -7.36 -20.53
CA ILE A 140 14.82 -8.59 -19.76
C ILE A 140 13.64 -8.97 -18.85
N CYS A 141 13.03 -8.00 -18.19
CA CYS A 141 11.93 -8.25 -17.24
C CYS A 141 10.71 -7.34 -17.53
N PRO A 142 10.10 -7.45 -18.73
CA PRO A 142 9.02 -6.57 -19.14
C PRO A 142 7.82 -6.67 -18.20
N PHE A 143 7.15 -5.55 -17.95
CA PHE A 143 6.00 -5.50 -17.04
C PHE A 143 4.70 -5.83 -17.78
N LEU A 144 3.76 -6.46 -17.08
CA LEU A 144 2.39 -6.59 -17.54
C LEU A 144 1.56 -5.42 -17.01
N LYS A 145 0.67 -4.87 -17.85
CA LYS A 145 -0.40 -3.97 -17.39
C LYS A 145 -1.31 -4.71 -16.42
N GLY A 146 -1.51 -4.14 -15.23
CA GLY A 146 -2.24 -4.80 -14.14
C GLY A 146 -1.42 -5.82 -13.37
N GLY A 147 -0.14 -5.98 -13.74
CA GLY A 147 0.75 -6.94 -13.12
C GLY A 147 1.35 -6.45 -11.82
N LYS A 148 1.91 -7.38 -11.06
CA LYS A 148 2.62 -7.09 -9.81
C LYS A 148 4.12 -7.31 -10.01
N VAL A 149 4.89 -6.26 -9.76
CA VAL A 149 6.34 -6.27 -9.87
C VAL A 149 6.92 -6.23 -8.47
N GLY A 150 7.77 -7.20 -8.12
CA GLY A 150 8.55 -7.17 -6.90
C GLY A 150 9.95 -6.63 -7.15
N ALA A 151 10.35 -5.60 -6.43
CA ALA A 151 11.70 -5.04 -6.47
C ALA A 151 12.49 -5.46 -5.24
N PHE A 152 13.50 -6.29 -5.46
CA PHE A 152 14.40 -6.84 -4.47
C PHE A 152 15.67 -6.03 -4.46
N GLY A 153 16.23 -5.81 -3.27
CA GLY A 153 17.54 -5.17 -3.16
C GLY A 153 17.79 -4.57 -1.80
N GLY A 154 19.06 -4.46 -1.44
CA GLY A 154 19.51 -3.87 -0.18
C GLY A 154 19.26 -2.36 -0.09
N ALA A 155 19.66 -1.76 1.03
CA ALA A 155 19.71 -0.30 1.14
C ALA A 155 20.78 0.27 0.20
N GLY A 156 20.46 1.38 -0.47
CA GLY A 156 21.40 2.14 -1.30
C GLY A 156 21.58 1.65 -2.74
N VAL A 157 20.86 0.62 -3.22
CA VAL A 157 21.00 0.08 -4.60
C VAL A 157 20.19 0.86 -5.66
N GLY A 158 19.62 2.01 -5.31
CA GLY A 158 18.87 2.85 -6.25
C GLY A 158 17.38 2.52 -6.43
N LYS A 159 16.73 1.78 -5.50
CA LYS A 159 15.29 1.47 -5.54
C LYS A 159 14.41 2.70 -5.77
N THR A 160 14.61 3.74 -4.95
CA THR A 160 13.86 4.99 -5.02
C THR A 160 14.06 5.70 -6.36
N VAL A 161 15.26 5.67 -6.91
CA VAL A 161 15.56 6.26 -8.23
C VAL A 161 14.81 5.54 -9.34
N VAL A 162 14.75 4.19 -9.30
CA VAL A 162 13.95 3.41 -10.24
C VAL A 162 12.46 3.75 -10.11
N ILE A 163 11.94 3.88 -8.88
CA ILE A 163 10.55 4.29 -8.62
C ILE A 163 10.26 5.66 -9.23
N MET A 164 11.09 6.66 -8.94
CA MET A 164 10.92 8.01 -9.48
C MET A 164 10.97 8.05 -11.00
N GLU A 165 11.89 7.29 -11.61
CA GLU A 165 12.01 7.24 -13.06
C GLU A 165 10.83 6.51 -13.72
N LEU A 166 10.29 5.46 -13.08
CA LEU A 166 9.07 4.80 -13.53
C LEU A 166 7.87 5.76 -13.50
N ILE A 167 7.71 6.54 -12.42
CA ILE A 167 6.66 7.56 -12.31
C ILE A 167 6.80 8.59 -13.42
N ASN A 168 8.01 9.12 -13.62
CA ASN A 168 8.32 10.12 -14.64
C ASN A 168 8.03 9.63 -16.06
N ASN A 169 8.53 8.44 -16.42
CA ASN A 169 8.36 7.89 -17.76
C ASN A 169 6.91 7.52 -18.05
N ILE A 170 6.20 6.92 -17.09
CA ILE A 170 4.82 6.50 -17.32
C ILE A 170 3.87 7.71 -17.34
N ALA A 171 4.11 8.73 -16.52
CA ALA A 171 3.37 9.99 -16.60
C ALA A 171 3.54 10.67 -17.97
N LYS A 172 4.75 10.60 -18.57
CA LYS A 172 5.04 11.16 -19.91
C LYS A 172 4.50 10.31 -21.06
N LEU A 173 4.63 8.99 -20.98
CA LEU A 173 4.32 8.07 -22.08
C LEU A 173 2.84 7.66 -22.12
N HIS A 174 2.22 7.45 -20.96
CA HIS A 174 0.87 6.87 -20.85
C HIS A 174 -0.14 7.85 -20.24
N GLY A 175 0.28 9.02 -19.77
CA GLY A 175 -0.60 10.04 -19.19
C GLY A 175 -1.27 9.63 -17.86
N GLY A 176 -0.88 8.47 -17.31
CA GLY A 176 -1.46 7.88 -16.11
C GLY A 176 -1.05 8.59 -14.83
N VAL A 177 -1.82 8.35 -13.77
CA VAL A 177 -1.54 8.82 -12.41
C VAL A 177 -0.84 7.72 -11.61
N SER A 178 -0.15 8.13 -10.54
CA SER A 178 0.54 7.23 -9.62
C SER A 178 0.04 7.43 -8.20
N VAL A 179 0.09 6.38 -7.39
CA VAL A 179 -0.12 6.44 -5.95
C VAL A 179 1.03 5.75 -5.25
N PHE A 180 1.60 6.40 -4.24
CA PHE A 180 2.66 5.83 -3.40
C PHE A 180 2.10 5.50 -2.03
N ALA A 181 2.22 4.24 -1.61
CA ALA A 181 1.88 3.75 -0.29
C ALA A 181 3.17 3.42 0.47
N GLY A 182 3.57 4.33 1.38
CA GLY A 182 4.71 4.17 2.26
C GLY A 182 4.34 3.37 3.51
N VAL A 183 4.45 2.05 3.44
CA VAL A 183 4.17 1.08 4.49
C VAL A 183 5.37 0.90 5.41
N GLY A 184 5.29 1.45 6.63
CA GLY A 184 6.36 1.37 7.60
C GLY A 184 7.64 2.06 7.14
N GLU A 185 7.48 3.16 6.39
CA GLU A 185 8.59 3.95 5.87
C GLU A 185 9.22 4.82 6.96
N ARG A 186 10.50 5.17 6.77
CA ARG A 186 11.15 6.14 7.64
C ARG A 186 10.66 7.53 7.28
N THR A 187 10.28 8.33 8.27
CA THR A 187 9.84 9.73 8.09
C THR A 187 10.83 10.56 7.27
N ARG A 188 12.14 10.34 7.48
CA ARG A 188 13.20 10.99 6.69
C ARG A 188 13.11 10.60 5.20
N GLU A 189 13.01 9.31 4.89
CA GLU A 189 12.95 8.80 3.51
C GLU A 189 11.69 9.29 2.80
N GLY A 190 10.55 9.33 3.48
CA GLY A 190 9.32 9.94 2.95
C GLY A 190 9.43 11.45 2.69
N SER A 191 10.10 12.19 3.57
CA SER A 191 10.36 13.63 3.37
C SER A 191 11.32 13.89 2.22
N ASP A 192 12.38 13.08 2.08
CA ASP A 192 13.35 13.21 1.00
C ASP A 192 12.67 12.89 -0.35
N LEU A 193 11.87 11.82 -0.41
CA LEU A 193 11.09 11.46 -1.58
C LEU A 193 10.12 12.58 -2.01
N TYR A 194 9.41 13.19 -1.06
CA TYR A 194 8.51 14.31 -1.36
C TYR A 194 9.25 15.50 -1.97
N LYS A 195 10.44 15.83 -1.44
CA LYS A 195 11.29 16.91 -1.96
C LYS A 195 11.82 16.59 -3.35
N GLU A 196 12.37 15.39 -3.55
CA GLU A 196 12.88 14.94 -4.84
C GLU A 196 11.79 14.94 -5.92
N MET A 197 10.59 14.48 -5.60
CA MET A 197 9.44 14.53 -6.51
C MET A 197 8.99 15.96 -6.84
N SER A 198 9.15 16.88 -5.90
CA SER A 198 8.84 18.30 -6.09
C SER A 198 9.87 18.97 -7.00
N GLU A 199 11.15 18.69 -6.77
CA GLU A 199 12.26 19.20 -7.59
C GLU A 199 12.24 18.62 -9.02
N ALA A 200 11.86 17.35 -9.16
CA ALA A 200 11.69 16.69 -10.45
C ALA A 200 10.42 17.14 -11.22
N GLY A 201 9.56 17.95 -10.60
CA GLY A 201 8.33 18.45 -11.20
C GLY A 201 7.20 17.41 -11.34
N VAL A 202 7.32 16.27 -10.65
CA VAL A 202 6.27 15.25 -10.55
C VAL A 202 5.13 15.75 -9.64
N ILE A 203 5.51 16.40 -8.54
CA ILE A 203 4.61 17.16 -7.67
C ILE A 203 4.81 18.65 -8.01
N LYS A 204 3.77 19.27 -8.56
CA LYS A 204 3.82 20.67 -8.94
C LYS A 204 3.41 21.53 -7.75
N GLN A 205 4.41 22.12 -7.11
CA GLN A 205 4.22 22.88 -5.88
C GLN A 205 3.30 24.10 -6.05
N ASP A 206 3.30 24.71 -7.24
CA ASP A 206 2.48 25.88 -7.60
C ASP A 206 1.03 25.51 -7.99
N ASP A 207 0.81 24.28 -8.45
CA ASP A 207 -0.51 23.75 -8.84
C ASP A 207 -0.59 22.26 -8.54
N LEU A 208 -1.06 21.95 -7.32
CA LEU A 208 -1.16 20.56 -6.85
C LEU A 208 -2.06 19.70 -7.75
N GLY A 209 -3.11 20.28 -8.34
CA GLY A 209 -4.05 19.55 -9.21
C GLY A 209 -3.40 19.06 -10.50
N ALA A 210 -2.32 19.69 -10.93
CA ALA A 210 -1.53 19.26 -12.08
C ALA A 210 -0.41 18.25 -11.74
N SER A 211 -0.30 17.84 -10.48
CA SER A 211 0.60 16.78 -10.03
C SER A 211 0.13 15.42 -10.55
N LYS A 212 1.06 14.45 -10.61
CA LYS A 212 0.78 13.11 -11.15
C LYS A 212 0.86 12.00 -10.12
N ILE A 213 1.07 12.35 -8.85
CA ILE A 213 1.19 11.39 -7.77
C ILE A 213 0.45 11.81 -6.51
N ALA A 214 -0.22 10.86 -5.87
CA ALA A 214 -0.71 11.00 -4.49
C ALA A 214 0.12 10.14 -3.54
N LEU A 215 0.36 10.62 -2.32
CA LEU A 215 1.21 9.95 -1.34
C LEU A 215 0.38 9.56 -0.11
N VAL A 216 0.47 8.32 0.32
CA VAL A 216 -0.13 7.82 1.57
C VAL A 216 0.98 7.22 2.41
N TYR A 217 1.19 7.75 3.61
CA TYR A 217 2.22 7.26 4.51
C TYR A 217 1.61 6.63 5.77
N GLY A 218 2.21 5.54 6.19
CA GLY A 218 2.04 4.91 7.49
C GLY A 218 3.43 4.66 8.04
N GLN A 219 3.93 5.62 8.80
CA GLN A 219 5.35 5.69 9.16
C GLN A 219 5.76 4.64 10.21
N MET A 220 7.06 4.41 10.38
CA MET A 220 7.58 3.47 11.41
C MET A 220 7.19 3.82 12.85
N ASN A 221 6.96 5.11 13.15
CA ASN A 221 6.53 5.58 14.47
C ASN A 221 5.02 5.39 14.70
N GLU A 222 4.26 5.03 13.69
CA GLU A 222 2.82 4.76 13.82
C GLU A 222 2.55 3.33 14.35
N PRO A 223 1.43 3.13 15.05
CA PRO A 223 1.07 1.81 15.56
C PRO A 223 0.91 0.78 14.43
N PRO A 224 1.04 -0.52 14.74
CA PRO A 224 0.93 -1.58 13.74
C PRO A 224 -0.43 -1.59 13.02
N GLY A 225 -1.50 -1.11 13.66
CA GLY A 225 -2.82 -0.97 13.01
C GLY A 225 -2.78 -0.04 11.79
N ALA A 226 -2.12 1.11 11.90
CA ALA A 226 -1.96 2.06 10.80
C ALA A 226 -1.08 1.48 9.68
N ARG A 227 0.08 0.92 10.03
CA ARG A 227 1.00 0.28 9.07
C ARG A 227 0.34 -0.87 8.31
N LEU A 228 -0.53 -1.64 8.96
CA LEU A 228 -1.25 -2.74 8.30
C LEU A 228 -2.33 -2.25 7.32
N ARG A 229 -2.87 -1.03 7.50
CA ARG A 229 -3.97 -0.50 6.69
C ARG A 229 -3.55 0.50 5.62
N VAL A 230 -2.36 1.10 5.72
CA VAL A 230 -1.90 2.12 4.78
C VAL A 230 -1.82 1.63 3.32
N ALA A 231 -1.42 0.37 3.09
CA ALA A 231 -1.42 -0.21 1.73
C ALA A 231 -2.83 -0.25 1.12
N LEU A 232 -3.85 -0.54 1.95
CA LEU A 232 -5.26 -0.57 1.52
C LEU A 232 -5.81 0.84 1.28
N ALA A 233 -5.36 1.84 2.05
CA ALA A 233 -5.67 3.25 1.84
C ALA A 233 -5.12 3.75 0.50
N GLY A 234 -3.83 3.48 0.22
CA GLY A 234 -3.24 3.77 -1.08
C GLY A 234 -3.98 3.09 -2.22
N LEU A 235 -4.28 1.80 -2.08
CA LEU A 235 -5.01 1.03 -3.07
C LEU A 235 -6.43 1.56 -3.31
N ALA A 236 -7.17 1.98 -2.28
CA ALA A 236 -8.51 2.56 -2.44
C ALA A 236 -8.48 3.85 -3.29
N ILE A 237 -7.46 4.69 -3.13
CA ILE A 237 -7.25 5.86 -3.98
C ILE A 237 -6.94 5.42 -5.41
N THR A 238 -6.07 4.44 -5.59
CA THR A 238 -5.73 3.89 -6.91
C THR A 238 -6.94 3.30 -7.63
N GLU A 239 -7.81 2.59 -6.92
CA GLU A 239 -9.03 1.98 -7.46
C GLU A 239 -10.00 3.00 -8.02
N TYR A 240 -10.09 4.20 -7.44
CA TYR A 240 -10.90 5.29 -8.01
C TYR A 240 -10.48 5.64 -9.44
N PHE A 241 -9.17 5.78 -9.68
CA PHE A 241 -8.66 6.11 -11.02
C PHE A 241 -8.83 4.96 -12.01
N ARG A 242 -8.75 3.71 -11.55
CA ARG A 242 -9.07 2.53 -12.36
C ARG A 242 -10.57 2.46 -12.71
N ASP A 243 -11.43 2.58 -11.70
CA ASP A 243 -12.85 2.19 -11.79
C ASP A 243 -13.76 3.33 -12.27
N GLU A 244 -13.43 4.58 -11.94
CA GLU A 244 -14.25 5.75 -12.28
C GLU A 244 -13.63 6.54 -13.45
N LYS A 245 -12.31 6.74 -13.44
CA LYS A 245 -11.60 7.47 -14.50
C LYS A 245 -11.17 6.58 -15.67
N ASN A 246 -11.27 5.24 -15.55
CA ASN A 246 -10.90 4.27 -16.59
C ASN A 246 -9.45 4.43 -17.07
N GLN A 247 -8.52 4.61 -16.12
CA GLN A 247 -7.10 4.86 -16.41
C GLN A 247 -6.23 3.67 -16.04
N ASP A 248 -5.05 3.62 -16.68
CA ASP A 248 -3.94 2.80 -16.23
C ASP A 248 -3.18 3.56 -15.14
N VAL A 249 -3.07 2.94 -13.97
CA VAL A 249 -2.56 3.57 -12.75
C VAL A 249 -1.39 2.76 -12.22
N LEU A 250 -0.37 3.46 -11.69
CA LEU A 250 0.70 2.82 -10.94
C LEU A 250 0.46 2.91 -9.44
N LEU A 251 0.67 1.79 -8.76
CA LEU A 251 0.71 1.74 -7.31
C LEU A 251 2.10 1.33 -6.84
N PHE A 252 2.75 2.20 -6.08
CA PHE A 252 4.02 1.91 -5.44
C PHE A 252 3.78 1.50 -4.00
N ILE A 253 4.28 0.34 -3.58
CA ILE A 253 4.19 -0.13 -2.19
C ILE A 253 5.60 -0.31 -1.65
N ASP A 254 6.06 0.61 -0.81
CA ASP A 254 7.32 0.50 -0.09
C ASP A 254 7.02 0.49 1.41
N ASN A 255 7.08 -0.61 2.14
CA ASN A 255 7.53 -1.95 1.73
C ASN A 255 6.47 -3.03 2.01
N ILE A 256 6.23 -3.95 1.07
CA ILE A 256 5.22 -5.00 1.24
C ILE A 256 5.56 -5.98 2.38
N PHE A 257 6.86 -6.14 2.70
CA PHE A 257 7.27 -6.91 3.86
C PHE A 257 6.78 -6.25 5.17
N ARG A 258 6.80 -4.92 5.25
CA ARG A 258 6.32 -4.18 6.44
C ARG A 258 4.83 -4.31 6.65
N PHE A 259 4.05 -4.53 5.59
CA PHE A 259 2.64 -4.91 5.70
C PHE A 259 2.50 -6.25 6.42
N SER A 260 3.27 -7.26 6.01
CA SER A 260 3.27 -8.59 6.64
C SER A 260 3.74 -8.53 8.11
N GLN A 261 4.78 -7.73 8.39
CA GLN A 261 5.28 -7.50 9.74
C GLN A 261 4.23 -6.82 10.64
N ALA A 262 3.57 -5.77 10.14
CA ALA A 262 2.50 -5.12 10.88
C ALA A 262 1.34 -6.10 11.17
N GLY A 263 1.05 -6.99 10.22
CA GLY A 263 0.05 -8.06 10.38
C GLY A 263 0.39 -9.05 11.47
N SER A 264 1.66 -9.47 11.57
CA SER A 264 2.11 -10.36 12.66
C SER A 264 2.03 -9.70 14.02
N GLU A 265 2.41 -8.41 14.12
CA GLU A 265 2.27 -7.61 15.34
C GLU A 265 0.79 -7.48 15.77
N VAL A 266 -0.11 -7.08 14.84
CA VAL A 266 -1.55 -6.98 15.14
C VAL A 266 -2.11 -8.34 15.55
N SER A 267 -1.75 -9.42 14.86
CA SER A 267 -2.22 -10.77 15.18
C SER A 267 -1.80 -11.21 16.60
N ALA A 268 -0.55 -10.94 16.98
CA ALA A 268 -0.06 -11.24 18.32
C ALA A 268 -0.81 -10.43 19.39
N LEU A 269 -1.05 -9.15 19.13
CA LEU A 269 -1.80 -8.25 20.03
C LEU A 269 -3.27 -8.68 20.19
N LEU A 270 -3.89 -9.23 19.14
CA LEU A 270 -5.23 -9.80 19.19
C LEU A 270 -5.30 -11.15 19.92
N GLY A 271 -4.16 -11.73 20.32
CA GLY A 271 -4.08 -13.01 21.01
C GLY A 271 -4.26 -14.23 20.10
N ARG A 272 -4.03 -14.08 18.79
CA ARG A 272 -4.06 -15.21 17.85
C ARG A 272 -2.78 -16.04 18.00
N THR A 273 -2.90 -17.36 17.89
CA THR A 273 -1.74 -18.25 17.87
C THR A 273 -0.87 -17.96 16.64
N ALA A 274 0.43 -17.78 16.85
CA ALA A 274 1.37 -17.57 15.76
C ALA A 274 1.51 -18.82 14.89
N SER A 275 1.75 -18.62 13.60
CA SER A 275 2.04 -19.65 12.61
C SER A 275 3.56 -19.81 12.43
N ALA A 276 3.99 -20.36 11.30
CA ALA A 276 5.39 -20.54 10.92
C ALA A 276 6.20 -19.24 11.10
N VAL A 277 7.38 -19.36 11.71
CA VAL A 277 8.35 -18.27 11.92
C VAL A 277 7.78 -17.06 12.69
N GLY A 278 6.63 -17.21 13.36
CA GLY A 278 6.02 -16.14 14.16
C GLY A 278 5.03 -15.24 13.39
N TYR A 279 4.74 -15.53 12.11
CA TYR A 279 3.75 -14.78 11.34
C TYR A 279 2.32 -15.08 11.77
N GLN A 280 1.40 -14.20 11.36
CA GLN A 280 -0.02 -14.39 11.60
C GLN A 280 -0.57 -15.61 10.84
N PRO A 281 -1.54 -16.35 11.40
CA PRO A 281 -2.19 -17.46 10.70
C PRO A 281 -3.00 -16.99 9.47
N THR A 282 -3.31 -15.69 9.40
CA THR A 282 -4.07 -15.04 8.32
C THR A 282 -3.20 -14.47 7.21
N LEU A 283 -1.88 -14.72 7.20
CA LEU A 283 -0.91 -14.05 6.33
C LEU A 283 -1.31 -14.15 4.85
N ALA A 284 -1.62 -15.37 4.38
CA ALA A 284 -2.00 -15.61 3.00
C ALA A 284 -3.33 -14.93 2.62
N ALA A 285 -4.31 -14.91 3.53
CA ALA A 285 -5.60 -14.28 3.28
C ALA A 285 -5.49 -12.75 3.24
N GLU A 286 -4.73 -12.14 4.15
CA GLU A 286 -4.50 -10.70 4.19
C GLU A 286 -3.67 -10.23 2.98
N MET A 287 -2.64 -11.00 2.60
CA MET A 287 -1.87 -10.73 1.39
C MET A 287 -2.75 -10.85 0.15
N GLY A 288 -3.52 -11.94 0.02
CA GLY A 288 -4.45 -12.13 -1.10
C GLY A 288 -5.50 -11.02 -1.21
N ALA A 289 -6.07 -10.58 -0.09
CA ALA A 289 -7.06 -9.49 -0.08
C ALA A 289 -6.49 -8.17 -0.62
N LEU A 290 -5.20 -7.91 -0.43
CA LEU A 290 -4.50 -6.76 -1.00
C LEU A 290 -4.13 -7.00 -2.47
N GLN A 291 -3.48 -8.13 -2.77
CA GLN A 291 -2.88 -8.41 -4.07
C GLN A 291 -3.91 -8.68 -5.16
N GLU A 292 -5.04 -9.31 -4.85
CA GLU A 292 -6.07 -9.63 -5.85
C GLU A 292 -6.88 -8.41 -6.31
N ARG A 293 -6.88 -7.33 -5.50
CA ARG A 293 -7.45 -6.04 -5.89
C ARG A 293 -6.57 -5.28 -6.88
N ILE A 294 -5.26 -5.52 -6.84
CA ILE A 294 -4.30 -5.00 -7.81
C ILE A 294 -4.45 -5.86 -9.07
N THR A 295 -5.15 -5.40 -10.10
CA THR A 295 -5.33 -6.19 -11.32
C THR A 295 -5.79 -5.31 -12.48
N SER A 296 -5.73 -5.87 -13.68
CA SER A 296 -6.36 -5.32 -14.88
C SER A 296 -7.84 -5.68 -14.92
N THR A 297 -8.67 -4.67 -15.11
CA THR A 297 -10.11 -4.81 -15.35
C THR A 297 -10.45 -4.37 -16.77
N LYS A 298 -11.72 -4.55 -17.18
CA LYS A 298 -12.23 -3.99 -18.45
C LYS A 298 -12.20 -2.46 -18.51
N LYS A 299 -12.13 -1.78 -17.37
CA LYS A 299 -12.18 -0.32 -17.27
C LYS A 299 -10.78 0.32 -17.29
N GLY A 300 -9.82 -0.32 -16.67
CA GLY A 300 -8.45 0.16 -16.55
C GLY A 300 -7.59 -0.84 -15.79
N SER A 301 -6.33 -0.49 -15.55
CA SER A 301 -5.39 -1.38 -14.88
C SER A 301 -4.70 -0.72 -13.69
N ILE A 302 -4.36 -1.53 -12.69
CA ILE A 302 -3.45 -1.13 -11.62
C ILE A 302 -2.20 -1.98 -11.73
N THR A 303 -1.10 -1.38 -12.18
CA THR A 303 0.21 -2.04 -12.19
C THR A 303 0.94 -1.64 -10.93
N SER A 304 1.33 -2.61 -10.11
CA SER A 304 2.01 -2.30 -8.84
C SER A 304 3.50 -2.57 -8.88
N PHE A 305 4.29 -1.65 -8.35
CA PHE A 305 5.70 -1.84 -8.07
C PHE A 305 5.91 -1.91 -6.56
N GLN A 306 6.32 -3.07 -6.07
CA GLN A 306 6.35 -3.39 -4.64
C GLN A 306 7.79 -3.63 -4.23
N ALA A 307 8.32 -2.82 -3.32
CA ALA A 307 9.61 -3.13 -2.73
C ALA A 307 9.45 -4.32 -1.78
N VAL A 308 10.28 -5.34 -1.95
CA VAL A 308 10.25 -6.56 -1.14
C VAL A 308 11.57 -6.67 -0.38
N TYR A 309 11.48 -6.58 0.95
CA TYR A 309 12.58 -6.93 1.83
C TYR A 309 12.58 -8.43 2.11
N VAL A 310 13.73 -9.09 1.90
CA VAL A 310 13.92 -10.51 2.21
C VAL A 310 14.66 -10.59 3.55
N PRO A 311 14.03 -11.09 4.63
CA PRO A 311 14.68 -11.19 5.92
C PRO A 311 15.80 -12.23 5.86
N ALA A 312 16.99 -11.85 6.36
CA ALA A 312 18.17 -12.72 6.42
C ALA A 312 18.56 -13.37 5.07
N ASP A 313 18.18 -12.75 3.95
CA ASP A 313 18.36 -13.28 2.59
C ASP A 313 17.73 -14.67 2.37
N ASP A 314 16.73 -15.03 3.18
CA ASP A 314 15.99 -16.30 3.09
C ASP A 314 14.69 -16.13 2.29
N LEU A 315 14.70 -16.60 1.03
CA LEU A 315 13.54 -16.61 0.15
C LEU A 315 12.45 -17.61 0.58
N THR A 316 12.77 -18.53 1.50
CA THR A 316 11.83 -19.52 2.02
C THR A 316 11.02 -19.00 3.22
N ASP A 317 11.34 -17.81 3.72
CA ASP A 317 10.52 -17.13 4.72
C ASP A 317 9.07 -16.97 4.23
N PRO A 318 8.06 -17.24 5.08
CA PRO A 318 6.65 -17.20 4.68
C PRO A 318 6.19 -15.88 4.06
N ALA A 319 6.73 -14.72 4.46
CA ALA A 319 6.27 -13.42 3.95
C ALA A 319 6.71 -13.18 2.50
N PRO A 320 8.01 -13.29 2.14
CA PRO A 320 8.44 -13.33 0.75
C PRO A 320 7.76 -14.45 -0.04
N ALA A 321 7.73 -15.69 0.47
CA ALA A 321 7.15 -16.84 -0.24
C ALA A 321 5.69 -16.61 -0.64
N THR A 322 4.88 -16.05 0.27
CA THR A 322 3.48 -15.70 -0.01
C THR A 322 3.38 -14.57 -1.02
N THR A 323 4.24 -13.55 -0.91
CA THR A 323 4.28 -12.43 -1.85
C THR A 323 4.64 -12.90 -3.27
N PHE A 324 5.64 -13.79 -3.39
CA PHE A 324 6.10 -14.34 -4.67
C PHE A 324 5.01 -15.02 -5.48
N ALA A 325 4.06 -15.68 -4.81
CA ALA A 325 2.95 -16.35 -5.48
C ALA A 325 2.10 -15.37 -6.32
N HIS A 326 2.06 -14.09 -5.93
CA HIS A 326 1.29 -13.04 -6.60
C HIS A 326 2.11 -12.23 -7.61
N LEU A 327 3.44 -12.31 -7.61
CA LEU A 327 4.27 -11.49 -8.50
C LEU A 327 4.29 -12.03 -9.94
N ASP A 328 4.17 -11.12 -10.89
CA ASP A 328 4.29 -11.39 -12.33
C ASP A 328 5.70 -11.13 -12.85
N ALA A 329 6.43 -10.20 -12.22
CA ALA A 329 7.82 -9.93 -12.50
C ALA A 329 8.61 -9.68 -11.22
N THR A 330 9.87 -10.07 -11.22
CA THR A 330 10.84 -9.83 -10.15
C THR A 330 12.02 -9.06 -10.71
N ILE A 331 12.35 -7.94 -10.09
CA ILE A 331 13.55 -7.15 -10.38
C ILE A 331 14.49 -7.30 -9.20
N VAL A 332 15.69 -7.80 -9.44
CA VAL A 332 16.74 -7.91 -8.43
C VAL A 332 17.74 -6.79 -8.64
N LEU A 333 17.87 -5.92 -7.63
CA LEU A 333 18.85 -4.83 -7.61
C LEU A 333 20.03 -5.22 -6.74
N GLU A 334 21.19 -5.41 -7.37
CA GLU A 334 22.39 -5.91 -6.71
C GLU A 334 23.38 -4.80 -6.36
N ARG A 335 23.98 -4.92 -5.17
CA ARG A 335 25.04 -4.00 -4.72
C ARG A 335 26.30 -4.14 -5.58
N ALA A 336 26.65 -5.35 -6.01
CA ALA A 336 27.83 -5.58 -6.85
C ALA A 336 27.74 -4.80 -8.18
N ILE A 337 26.56 -4.80 -8.82
CA ILE A 337 26.31 -4.05 -10.06
C ILE A 337 26.36 -2.54 -9.81
N PHE A 338 25.81 -2.09 -8.68
CA PHE A 338 25.86 -0.68 -8.26
C PHE A 338 27.31 -0.19 -8.07
N GLU A 339 28.16 -0.99 -7.41
CA GLU A 339 29.57 -0.67 -7.15
C GLU A 339 30.41 -0.59 -8.45
N LEU A 340 29.97 -1.25 -9.52
CA LEU A 340 30.56 -1.10 -10.87
C LEU A 340 30.15 0.20 -11.57
N GLY A 341 29.26 0.99 -10.98
CA GLY A 341 28.77 2.24 -11.57
C GLY A 341 27.67 2.07 -12.62
N ILE A 342 26.99 0.91 -12.64
CA ILE A 342 25.88 0.63 -13.57
C ILE A 342 24.55 0.99 -12.89
N TYR A 343 23.79 1.89 -13.52
CA TYR A 343 22.50 2.38 -13.02
C TYR A 343 21.43 2.29 -14.11
N PRO A 344 20.23 1.73 -13.83
CA PRO A 344 19.85 1.09 -12.57
C PRO A 344 20.60 -0.24 -12.34
N ALA A 345 20.83 -0.59 -11.08
CA ALA A 345 21.64 -1.75 -10.69
C ALA A 345 20.90 -3.09 -10.80
N VAL A 346 20.14 -3.28 -11.89
CA VAL A 346 19.33 -4.48 -12.13
C VAL A 346 20.20 -5.63 -12.58
N ASP A 347 20.11 -6.77 -11.91
CA ASP A 347 20.70 -8.04 -12.35
C ASP A 347 19.80 -8.68 -13.42
N PRO A 348 20.25 -8.78 -14.68
CA PRO A 348 19.46 -9.36 -15.75
C PRO A 348 19.30 -10.89 -15.64
N LEU A 349 20.15 -11.58 -14.88
CA LEU A 349 20.08 -13.04 -14.72
C LEU A 349 19.16 -13.45 -13.57
N ALA A 350 19.19 -12.69 -12.47
CA ALA A 350 18.32 -12.95 -11.32
C ALA A 350 16.91 -12.34 -11.46
N SER A 351 16.74 -11.33 -12.33
CA SER A 351 15.43 -10.74 -12.62
C SER A 351 14.63 -11.63 -13.59
N THR A 352 13.33 -11.77 -13.35
CA THR A 352 12.47 -12.62 -14.18
C THR A 352 11.13 -11.94 -14.46
N SER A 353 10.46 -12.33 -15.55
CA SER A 353 9.09 -11.88 -15.83
C SER A 353 8.30 -12.97 -16.56
N ARG A 354 7.04 -13.15 -16.15
CA ARG A 354 6.08 -13.97 -16.88
C ARG A 354 5.73 -13.41 -18.26
N ALA A 355 5.93 -12.10 -18.45
CA ALA A 355 5.71 -11.45 -19.75
C ALA A 355 6.78 -11.84 -20.78
N LEU A 356 7.94 -12.34 -20.36
CA LEU A 356 9.01 -12.75 -21.28
C LEU A 356 8.71 -14.11 -21.91
N ALA A 357 7.65 -14.14 -22.70
CA ALA A 357 7.20 -15.27 -23.51
C ALA A 357 6.97 -14.79 -24.96
N PRO A 358 7.30 -15.60 -25.98
CA PRO A 358 7.13 -15.20 -27.39
C PRO A 358 5.70 -14.77 -27.73
N GLU A 359 4.72 -15.32 -27.01
CA GLU A 359 3.29 -15.09 -27.23
C GLU A 359 2.83 -13.72 -26.71
N ILE A 360 3.62 -13.09 -25.82
CA ILE A 360 3.31 -11.80 -25.19
C ILE A 360 4.19 -10.69 -25.79
N VAL A 361 5.51 -10.89 -25.81
CA VAL A 361 6.48 -9.87 -26.29
C VAL A 361 6.81 -9.99 -27.77
N GLY A 362 6.39 -11.07 -28.43
CA GLY A 362 6.79 -11.40 -29.79
C GLY A 362 8.10 -12.20 -29.86
N GLN A 363 8.27 -12.93 -30.97
CA GLN A 363 9.41 -13.83 -31.16
C GLN A 363 10.75 -13.09 -31.18
N GLU A 364 10.83 -11.95 -31.88
CA GLU A 364 12.06 -11.16 -31.99
C GLU A 364 12.55 -10.68 -30.62
N HIS A 365 11.65 -10.05 -29.84
CA HIS A 365 12.00 -9.58 -28.49
C HIS A 365 12.48 -10.75 -27.63
N TYR A 366 11.75 -11.86 -27.63
CA TYR A 366 12.13 -13.04 -26.85
C TYR A 366 13.52 -13.58 -27.22
N ASP A 367 13.81 -13.73 -28.52
CA ASP A 367 15.09 -14.28 -28.98
C ASP A 367 16.25 -13.32 -28.66
N VAL A 368 16.05 -12.01 -28.81
CA VAL A 368 17.05 -11.01 -28.44
C VAL A 368 17.30 -11.05 -26.93
N ALA A 369 16.26 -11.07 -26.10
CA ALA A 369 16.40 -11.10 -24.65
C ALA A 369 17.05 -12.40 -24.14
N ARG A 370 16.83 -13.54 -24.82
CA ARG A 370 17.48 -14.82 -24.50
C ARG A 370 18.92 -14.93 -25.00
N GLY A 371 19.30 -14.13 -25.99
CA GLY A 371 20.65 -14.09 -26.56
C GLY A 371 21.63 -13.19 -25.79
N VAL A 372 21.11 -12.22 -25.04
CA VAL A 372 21.85 -11.38 -24.06
C VAL A 372 22.10 -12.19 -22.79
#